data_AF-A0A7G2D019-F1
#
_entry.id   AF-A0A7G2D019-F1
#
_cell.length_a   1.000
_cell.length_b   1.000
_cell.length_c   1.000
_cell.angle_alpha   90.00
_cell.angle_beta   90.00
_cell.angle_gamma   90.00
#
_symmetry.space_group_name_H-M   'P 1'
#
loop_
_entity.id
_entity.type
_entity.pdbx_description
1 polymer ?
#
loop_
_entity_poly.entity_id
_entity_poly.type
_entity_poly.pdbx_seq_one_letter_code
_entity_poly.pdbx_strand_id
1 'polypeptide(L)'
;MTVEVRLAAPDGETHLYTVRRPEPADGTTLIPISQTRAVRVFSNEAFTADEAAGIFFTYYLTDAVAQTYVLRELDLGQELSEQR
;
A
#
# COMPACT_ATOMS: atom_id res chain seq x y z
N MET A 1 3.98 6.49 6.16
CA MET A 1 3.34 6.59 4.82
C MET A 1 2.95 5.20 4.37
N THR A 2 2.10 5.05 3.37
CA THR A 2 1.85 3.77 2.70
C THR A 2 2.23 3.87 1.23
N VAL A 3 2.42 2.72 0.60
CA VAL A 3 2.67 2.62 -0.84
C VAL A 3 1.56 1.77 -1.46
N GLU A 4 0.89 2.34 -2.45
CA GLU A 4 -0.11 1.67 -3.27
C GLU A 4 0.40 1.58 -4.71
N VAL A 5 0.26 0.41 -5.33
CA VAL A 5 0.71 0.16 -6.70
C VAL A 5 -0.43 -0.35 -7.55
N ARG A 6 -0.46 0.07 -8.82
CA ARG A 6 -1.36 -0.49 -9.83
C ARG A 6 -0.64 -1.55 -10.62
N LEU A 7 -1.18 -2.75 -10.69
CA LEU A 7 -0.60 -3.83 -11.48
C LEU A 7 -1.67 -4.41 -12.38
N ALA A 8 -1.29 -4.74 -13.61
CA ALA A 8 -2.13 -5.50 -14.51
C ALA A 8 -2.16 -6.97 -14.05
N ALA A 9 -3.36 -7.50 -13.84
CA ALA A 9 -3.57 -8.91 -13.67
C ALA A 9 -3.42 -9.64 -15.02
N PRO A 10 -3.22 -10.98 -15.01
CA PRO A 10 -3.07 -11.77 -16.24
C PRO A 10 -4.25 -11.67 -17.22
N ASP A 11 -5.42 -11.26 -16.74
CA ASP A 11 -6.64 -11.02 -17.52
C ASP A 11 -6.67 -9.62 -18.20
N GLY A 12 -5.69 -8.76 -17.92
CA GLY A 12 -5.61 -7.39 -18.42
C GLY A 12 -6.34 -6.37 -17.57
N GLU A 13 -7.01 -6.78 -16.49
CA GLU A 13 -7.60 -5.84 -15.53
C GLU A 13 -6.51 -5.20 -14.67
N THR A 14 -6.69 -3.94 -14.28
CA THR A 14 -5.76 -3.25 -13.40
C THR A 14 -6.31 -3.23 -11.99
N HIS A 15 -5.56 -3.80 -11.06
CA HIS A 15 -5.90 -3.84 -9.64
C HIS A 15 -5.01 -2.89 -8.86
N LEU A 16 -5.52 -2.40 -7.72
CA LEU A 16 -4.76 -1.58 -6.78
C LEU A 16 -4.36 -2.45 -5.59
N TYR A 17 -3.08 -2.41 -5.24
CA TYR A 17 -2.52 -3.17 -4.13
C TYR A 17 -1.82 -2.25 -3.13
N THR A 18 -1.99 -2.50 -1.84
CA THR A 18 -1.10 -1.99 -0.80
C THR A 18 0.13 -2.89 -0.70
N VAL A 19 1.33 -2.29 -0.67
CA VAL A 19 2.59 -2.98 -0.43
C VAL A 19 2.74 -3.24 1.08
N ARG A 20 3.12 -4.45 1.46
CA ARG A 20 3.40 -4.82 2.87
C ARG A 20 4.73 -5.55 3.01
N ARG A 21 5.37 -5.38 4.16
CA ARG A 21 6.48 -6.24 4.58
C ARG A 21 5.97 -7.67 4.87
N PRO A 22 6.80 -8.71 4.70
CA PRO A 22 6.35 -10.10 4.80
C PRO A 22 6.08 -10.55 6.24
N GLU A 23 6.64 -9.87 7.24
CA GLU A 23 6.35 -10.18 8.64
C GLU A 23 4.87 -9.93 8.99
N PRO A 24 4.30 -10.71 9.92
CA PRO A 24 2.95 -10.47 10.42
C PRO A 24 2.81 -9.06 11.01
N ALA A 25 1.68 -8.43 10.77
CA ALA A 25 1.34 -7.19 11.44
C ALA A 25 1.09 -7.44 12.94
N ASP A 26 1.63 -6.58 13.79
CA ASP A 26 1.40 -6.55 15.24
C ASP A 26 0.25 -5.60 15.64
N GLY A 27 -0.36 -4.91 14.67
CA GLY A 27 -1.47 -3.99 14.89
C GLY A 27 -1.84 -3.19 13.66
N THR A 28 -2.58 -2.10 13.89
CA THR A 28 -2.94 -1.12 12.85
C THR A 28 -2.55 0.29 13.25
N THR A 29 -2.31 1.14 12.27
CA THR A 29 -1.97 2.56 12.43
C THR A 29 -2.94 3.40 11.58
N LEU A 30 -3.38 4.54 12.11
CA LEU A 30 -4.11 5.55 11.35
C LEU A 30 -3.14 6.48 10.62
N ILE A 31 -3.24 6.54 9.30
CA ILE A 31 -2.51 7.52 8.51
C ILE A 31 -3.47 8.63 8.09
N PRO A 32 -3.24 9.88 8.54
CA PRO A 32 -4.10 10.99 8.16
C PRO A 32 -3.93 11.31 6.67
N ILE A 33 -5.05 11.41 5.96
CA ILE A 33 -5.10 11.84 4.55
C ILE A 33 -5.72 13.23 4.38
N SER A 34 -6.37 13.73 5.44
CA SER A 34 -6.87 15.10 5.55
C SER A 34 -6.99 15.51 7.03
N GLN A 35 -7.58 16.68 7.29
CA GLN A 35 -7.87 17.12 8.66
C GLN A 35 -8.92 16.24 9.37
N THR A 36 -9.86 15.66 8.62
CA THR A 36 -11.03 14.95 9.18
C THR A 36 -11.04 13.46 8.87
N ARG A 37 -10.10 12.98 8.04
CA ARG A 37 -10.08 11.60 7.55
C ARG A 37 -8.72 10.94 7.71
N ALA A 38 -8.74 9.66 8.05
CA ALA A 38 -7.56 8.81 8.11
C ALA A 38 -7.85 7.46 7.43
N VAL A 39 -6.79 6.76 7.04
CA VAL A 39 -6.85 5.39 6.51
C VAL A 39 -6.28 4.45 7.57
N ARG A 40 -6.97 3.34 7.83
CA ARG A 40 -6.40 2.24 8.62
C ARG A 40 -5.42 1.47 7.76
N VAL A 41 -4.22 1.27 8.26
CA VAL A 41 -3.27 0.35 7.62
C VAL A 41 -2.68 -0.59 8.64
N PHE A 42 -2.25 -1.77 8.20
CA PHE A 42 -1.50 -2.66 9.06
C PHE A 42 -0.12 -2.07 9.35
N SER A 43 0.46 -2.37 10.51
CA SER A 43 1.79 -1.85 10.88
C SER A 43 2.88 -2.24 9.88
N ASN A 44 2.77 -3.42 9.27
CA ASN A 44 3.68 -3.88 8.21
C ASN A 44 3.43 -3.21 6.83
N GLU A 45 2.43 -2.35 6.69
CA GLU A 45 2.15 -1.53 5.50
C GLU A 45 2.65 -0.08 5.67
N ALA A 46 3.12 0.28 6.86
CA ALA A 46 3.62 1.61 7.17
C ALA A 46 5.13 1.72 6.90
N PHE A 47 5.51 2.62 6.00
CA PHE A 47 6.89 2.89 5.61
C PHE A 47 7.32 4.30 6.02
N THR A 48 8.61 4.44 6.31
CA THR A 48 9.29 5.74 6.30
C THR A 48 9.33 6.31 4.88
N ALA A 49 9.62 7.61 4.76
CA ALA A 49 9.69 8.25 3.44
C ALA A 49 10.81 7.64 2.56
N ASP A 50 11.96 7.32 3.14
CA ASP A 50 13.09 6.75 2.41
C ASP A 50 12.79 5.33 1.90
N GLU A 51 12.17 4.49 2.72
CA GLU A 51 11.71 3.16 2.30
C GLU A 51 10.68 3.25 1.17
N ALA A 52 9.70 4.15 1.31
CA ALA A 52 8.67 4.37 0.29
C ALA A 52 9.28 4.87 -1.03
N ALA A 53 10.28 5.76 -0.96
CA ALA A 53 11.00 6.24 -2.13
C ALA A 53 11.74 5.11 -2.87
N GLY A 54 12.36 4.18 -2.14
CA GLY A 54 13.00 3.01 -2.74
C GLY A 54 12.02 2.08 -3.46
N ILE A 55 10.85 1.84 -2.86
CA ILE A 55 9.77 1.04 -3.48
C ILE A 55 9.25 1.74 -4.74
N PHE A 56 8.95 3.04 -4.64
CA PHE A 56 8.48 3.85 -5.77
C PHE A 56 9.48 3.85 -6.92
N PHE A 57 10.76 4.06 -6.65
CA PHE A 57 11.79 4.13 -7.69
C PHE A 57 11.96 2.78 -8.40
N THR A 58 11.91 1.68 -7.66
CA THR A 58 11.92 0.32 -8.24
C THR A 58 10.72 0.13 -9.16
N TYR A 59 9.51 0.41 -8.67
CA TYR A 59 8.28 0.27 -9.45
C TYR A 59 8.28 1.16 -10.70
N TYR A 60 8.71 2.41 -10.59
CA TYR A 60 8.81 3.32 -11.73
C TYR A 60 9.74 2.81 -12.84
N LEU A 61 10.83 2.12 -12.48
CA LEU A 61 11.79 1.60 -13.44
C LEU A 61 11.40 0.26 -14.05
N THR A 62 10.69 -0.59 -13.30
CA THR A 62 10.47 -1.99 -13.68
C THR A 62 9.01 -2.36 -13.89
N ASP A 63 8.09 -1.46 -13.55
CA ASP A 63 6.65 -1.72 -13.45
C ASP A 63 6.31 -2.88 -12.50
N ALA A 64 7.20 -3.14 -11.52
CA ALA A 64 7.09 -4.27 -10.60
C ALA A 64 7.50 -3.90 -9.16
N VAL A 65 6.91 -4.60 -8.19
CA VAL A 65 7.31 -4.55 -6.78
C VAL A 65 8.34 -5.64 -6.50
N ALA A 66 9.36 -5.34 -5.71
CA ALA A 66 10.38 -6.31 -5.33
C ALA A 66 9.76 -7.51 -4.59
N GLN A 67 10.25 -8.73 -4.89
CA GLN A 67 9.73 -10.00 -4.36
C GLN A 67 9.83 -10.14 -2.84
N THR A 68 10.63 -9.28 -2.17
CA THR A 68 10.73 -9.22 -0.72
C THR A 68 9.47 -8.65 -0.06
N TYR A 69 8.63 -7.93 -0.81
CA TYR A 69 7.36 -7.43 -0.33
C TYR A 69 6.21 -8.33 -0.77
N VAL A 70 5.10 -8.22 -0.04
CA VAL A 70 3.85 -8.90 -0.35
C VAL A 70 2.82 -7.85 -0.75
N LEU A 71 1.82 -8.25 -1.53
CA LEU A 71 0.74 -7.38 -1.99
C LEU A 71 -0.57 -7.78 -1.32
N ARG A 72 -1.35 -6.78 -0.91
CA ARG A 72 -2.75 -6.94 -0.49
C ARG A 72 -3.62 -6.10 -1.39
N GLU A 73 -4.58 -6.74 -2.06
CA GLU A 73 -5.51 -6.05 -2.94
C GLU A 73 -6.43 -5.11 -2.15
N LEU A 74 -6.71 -3.95 -2.73
CA LEU A 74 -7.68 -2.98 -2.21
C LEU A 74 -9.02 -3.14 -2.93
N ASP A 75 -10.06 -3.42 -2.16
CA ASP A 75 -11.44 -3.40 -2.64
C ASP A 75 -11.93 -1.94 -2.76
N LEU A 76 -11.94 -1.42 -3.99
CA LEU A 76 -12.39 -0.06 -4.29
C LEU A 76 -13.92 0.10 -4.20
N GLY A 77 -14.67 -0.99 -4.03
CA GLY A 77 -16.10 -0.96 -3.74
C GLY A 77 -16.43 -0.57 -2.29
N GLN A 78 -15.42 -0.50 -1.42
CA GLN A 78 -15.60 -0.17 0.00
C GLN A 78 -14.98 1.18 0.36
N GLU A 79 -15.51 1.80 1.41
CA GLU A 79 -14.95 3.03 1.95
C GLU A 79 -13.63 2.71 2.68
N LEU A 80 -12.50 3.14 2.10
CA LEU A 80 -11.16 2.82 2.61
C LEU A 80 -10.65 3.77 3.70
N SER A 81 -11.35 4.88 3.93
CA SER A 81 -10.99 5.85 4.97
C SER A 81 -12.12 6.03 5.95
N GLU A 82 -11.78 6.52 7.13
CA GLU A 82 -12.70 6.73 8.23
C GLU A 82 -12.50 8.12 8.84
N GLN A 83 -13.43 8.52 9.71
CA GLN A 83 -13.33 9.77 10.44
C GLN A 83 -12.18 9.70 11.45
N ARG A 84 -11.37 10.77 11.47
CA ARG A 84 -10.21 10.91 12.35
C ARG A 84 -10.60 11.29 13.77
#